data_AF-A0A248TJX1-F1
#
_entry.id   AF-A0A248TJX1-F1
#
_cell.length_a   1.000
_cell.length_b   1.000
_cell.length_c   1.000
_cell.angle_alpha   90.00
_cell.angle_beta   90.00
_cell.angle_gamma   90.00
#
_symmetry.space_group_name_H-M   'P 1'
#
loop_
_entity.id
_entity.type
_entity.pdbx_description
1 polymer ?
#
loop_
_entity_poly.entity_id
_entity_poly.type
_entity_poly.pdbx_seq_one_letter_code
_entity_poly.pdbx_strand_id
1 'polypeptide(L)'
;MSKQYAQTIQLIGGNIINISQVISPKINKNRLILNKIEYIDNITKCINSGYNCLFSIENTEKSTIMNSELKSLVKAYRKLIICLEDLLQEIKGSPNIKIENLSTHFVNLEKIETELYLATMQMIEKINKKNK
;
A
#
# COMPACT_ATOMS: atom_id res chain seq x y z
N MET A 1 20.45 -15.16 2.70
CA MET A 1 19.74 -14.09 3.45
C MET A 1 19.37 -12.87 2.59
N SER A 2 20.18 -12.42 1.63
CA SER A 2 19.91 -11.19 0.85
C SER A 2 18.72 -11.27 -0.13
N LYS A 3 18.46 -12.45 -0.73
CA LYS A 3 17.47 -12.59 -1.82
C LYS A 3 16.02 -12.40 -1.39
N GLN A 4 15.61 -12.96 -0.25
CA GLN A 4 14.24 -12.81 0.26
C GLN A 4 13.93 -11.34 0.60
N TYR A 5 14.86 -10.66 1.28
CA TYR A 5 14.69 -9.24 1.62
C TYR A 5 14.68 -8.33 0.39
N ALA A 6 15.48 -8.62 -0.64
CA ALA A 6 15.43 -7.89 -1.90
C ALA A 6 14.06 -8.05 -2.61
N GLN A 7 13.51 -9.27 -2.61
CA GLN A 7 12.17 -9.53 -3.14
C GLN A 7 11.09 -8.78 -2.34
N THR A 8 11.17 -8.78 -1.01
CA THR A 8 10.27 -8.01 -0.14
C THR A 8 10.33 -6.52 -0.45
N ILE A 9 11.52 -5.93 -0.60
CA ILE A 9 11.69 -4.51 -0.94
C ILE A 9 11.09 -4.19 -2.31
N GLN A 10 11.33 -5.02 -3.32
CA GLN A 10 10.78 -4.83 -4.66
C GLN A 10 9.24 -4.85 -4.64
N LEU A 11 8.68 -5.81 -3.90
CA LEU A 11 7.24 -5.93 -3.70
C LEU A 11 6.65 -4.69 -3.00
N ILE A 12 7.36 -4.13 -2.00
CA ILE A 12 6.91 -2.92 -1.32
C ILE A 12 6.96 -1.70 -2.24
N GLY A 13 8.04 -1.52 -2.99
CA GLY A 13 8.17 -0.43 -3.95
C GLY A 13 7.06 -0.45 -5.01
N GLY A 14 6.71 -1.63 -5.53
CA GLY A 14 5.59 -1.79 -6.45
C GLY A 14 4.24 -1.38 -5.83
N ASN A 15 4.03 -1.66 -4.56
CA ASN A 15 2.80 -1.25 -3.87
C ASN A 15 2.72 0.24 -3.58
N ILE A 16 3.84 0.89 -3.25
CA ILE A 16 3.87 2.35 -3.09
C ILE A 16 3.37 3.02 -4.39
N ILE A 17 3.86 2.57 -5.55
CA ILE A 17 3.41 3.09 -6.86
C ILE A 17 1.91 2.88 -7.07
N ASN A 18 1.38 1.70 -6.71
CA ASN A 18 -0.05 1.43 -6.82
C ASN A 18 -0.89 2.35 -5.92
N ILE A 19 -0.43 2.62 -4.70
CA ILE A 19 -1.11 3.55 -3.77
C ILE A 19 -1.14 4.95 -4.36
N SER A 20 -0.02 5.45 -4.89
CA SER A 20 0.04 6.78 -5.50
C SER A 20 -0.94 6.94 -6.67
N GLN A 21 -1.20 5.87 -7.43
CA GLN A 21 -2.22 5.86 -8.48
C GLN A 21 -3.65 5.87 -7.92
N VAL A 22 -3.89 5.20 -6.80
CA VAL A 22 -5.20 5.15 -6.14
C VAL A 22 -5.57 6.50 -5.52
N ILE A 23 -4.63 7.23 -4.91
CA ILE A 23 -4.91 8.54 -4.28
C ILE A 23 -5.17 9.67 -5.29
N SER A 24 -4.85 9.46 -6.57
CA SER A 24 -4.99 10.47 -7.64
C SER A 24 -5.90 10.01 -8.79
N PRO A 25 -7.20 9.75 -8.55
CA PRO A 25 -8.12 9.35 -9.61
C PRO A 25 -8.37 10.48 -10.61
N LYS A 26 -8.68 10.11 -11.85
CA LYS A 26 -9.15 11.05 -12.87
C LYS A 26 -10.55 11.54 -12.54
N ILE A 27 -10.74 12.86 -12.48
CA ILE A 27 -12.02 13.49 -12.13
C ILE A 27 -12.53 14.43 -13.24
N ASN A 28 -13.84 14.60 -13.34
CA ASN A 28 -14.46 15.56 -14.26
C ASN A 28 -14.59 16.96 -13.61
N LYS A 29 -15.13 17.93 -14.36
CA LYS A 29 -15.36 19.31 -13.89
C LYS A 29 -16.27 19.39 -12.64
N ASN A 30 -17.14 18.40 -12.44
CA ASN A 30 -18.03 18.28 -11.28
C ASN A 30 -17.40 17.48 -10.13
N ARG A 31 -16.10 17.17 -10.23
CA ARG A 31 -15.32 16.42 -9.25
C ARG A 31 -15.80 14.99 -9.00
N LEU A 32 -16.49 14.42 -10.00
CA LEU A 32 -16.86 13.00 -10.05
C LEU A 32 -15.74 12.19 -10.72
N ILE A 33 -15.57 10.94 -10.29
CA ILE A 33 -14.60 10.01 -10.88
C ILE A 33 -15.00 9.68 -12.33
N LEU A 34 -14.11 9.95 -13.29
CA LEU A 34 -14.38 9.84 -14.74
C LEU A 34 -14.48 8.40 -15.23
N ASN A 35 -13.62 7.51 -14.74
CA ASN A 35 -13.60 6.10 -15.14
C ASN A 35 -13.68 5.21 -13.89
N LYS A 36 -14.90 5.12 -13.34
CA LYS A 36 -15.15 4.39 -12.10
C LYS A 36 -14.74 2.91 -12.18
N ILE A 37 -14.95 2.26 -13.33
CA ILE A 37 -14.59 0.84 -13.53
C ILE A 37 -13.07 0.67 -13.47
N GLU A 38 -12.32 1.46 -14.24
CA GLU A 38 -10.85 1.45 -14.21
C GLU A 38 -10.31 1.74 -12.80
N TYR A 39 -10.96 2.66 -12.09
CA TYR A 39 -10.55 3.01 -10.73
C TYR A 39 -10.80 1.88 -9.72
N ILE A 40 -11.95 1.21 -9.80
CA ILE A 40 -12.27 0.00 -9.04
C ILE A 40 -11.23 -1.10 -9.30
N ASP A 41 -10.86 -1.31 -10.57
CA ASP A 41 -9.86 -2.30 -10.95
C ASP A 41 -8.48 -1.97 -10.37
N ASN A 42 -8.09 -0.70 -10.37
CA ASN A 42 -6.82 -0.25 -9.79
C ASN A 42 -6.79 -0.46 -8.28
N ILE A 43 -7.87 -0.13 -7.56
CA ILE A 43 -8.00 -0.41 -6.12
C ILE A 43 -7.91 -1.91 -5.87
N THR A 44 -8.61 -2.72 -6.65
CA THR A 44 -8.60 -4.19 -6.53
C THR A 44 -7.21 -4.78 -6.75
N LYS A 45 -6.48 -4.30 -7.77
CA LYS A 45 -5.08 -4.68 -8.00
C LYS A 45 -4.19 -4.31 -6.82
N CYS A 46 -4.38 -3.11 -6.26
CA CYS A 46 -3.63 -2.65 -5.10
C CYS A 46 -3.89 -3.52 -3.86
N ILE A 47 -5.15 -3.92 -3.60
CA ILE A 47 -5.52 -4.85 -2.52
C ILE A 47 -4.81 -6.20 -2.71
N ASN A 48 -4.92 -6.80 -3.90
CA ASN A 48 -4.31 -8.09 -4.19
C ASN A 48 -2.78 -8.07 -4.02
N SER A 49 -2.14 -7.00 -4.52
CA SER A 49 -0.71 -6.78 -4.34
C SER A 49 -0.35 -6.58 -2.85
N GLY A 50 -1.21 -5.90 -2.09
CA GLY A 50 -1.10 -5.76 -0.64
C GLY A 50 -1.12 -7.11 0.09
N TYR A 51 -2.08 -7.98 -0.22
CA TYR A 51 -2.17 -9.33 0.34
C TYR A 51 -0.93 -10.18 0.01
N ASN A 52 -0.45 -10.13 -1.24
CA ASN A 52 0.76 -10.85 -1.65
C ASN A 52 1.99 -10.39 -0.86
N CYS A 53 2.11 -9.09 -0.60
CA CYS A 53 3.20 -8.55 0.20
C CYS A 53 3.09 -8.96 1.66
N LEU A 54 1.90 -8.84 2.24
CA LEU A 54 1.64 -9.27 3.61
C LEU A 54 2.03 -10.75 3.80
N PHE A 55 1.57 -11.62 2.90
CA PHE A 55 1.94 -13.04 2.91
C PHE A 55 3.45 -13.24 2.78
N SER A 56 4.11 -12.54 1.86
CA SER A 56 5.56 -12.63 1.69
C SER A 56 6.33 -12.21 2.95
N ILE A 57 5.92 -11.11 3.59
CA ILE A 57 6.58 -10.59 4.80
C ILE A 57 6.36 -11.54 5.98
N GLU A 58 5.15 -12.06 6.16
CA GLU A 58 4.83 -13.00 7.25
C GLU A 58 5.59 -14.32 7.14
N ASN A 59 5.88 -14.77 5.92
CA ASN A 59 6.67 -15.97 5.62
C ASN A 59 8.17 -15.71 5.47
N THR A 60 8.63 -14.46 5.55
CA THR A 60 10.06 -14.14 5.51
C THR A 60 10.71 -14.57 6.82
N GLU A 61 11.87 -15.22 6.74
CA GLU A 61 12.60 -15.68 7.92
C GLU A 61 12.91 -14.50 8.87
N LYS A 62 12.41 -14.60 10.10
CA LYS A 62 12.53 -13.55 11.11
C LYS A 62 13.94 -13.59 11.69
N SER A 63 14.87 -12.88 11.06
CA SER A 63 16.13 -12.55 11.72
C SER A 63 15.87 -11.59 12.88
N THR A 64 16.55 -11.81 14.01
CA THR A 64 16.45 -10.95 15.20
C THR A 64 16.72 -9.48 14.91
N ILE A 65 17.50 -9.18 13.87
CA ILE A 65 17.92 -7.82 13.48
C ILE A 65 16.79 -7.04 12.77
N MET A 66 15.93 -7.71 12.00
CA MET A 66 14.89 -7.06 11.16
C MET A 66 13.45 -7.25 11.67
N ASN A 67 13.28 -7.90 12.82
CA ASN A 67 11.95 -8.24 13.34
C ASN A 67 11.08 -6.99 13.61
N SER A 68 11.68 -5.85 13.99
CA SER A 68 10.94 -4.60 14.18
C SER A 68 10.40 -4.04 12.86
N GLU A 69 11.21 -4.00 11.81
CA GLU A 69 10.80 -3.45 10.51
C GLU A 69 9.78 -4.35 9.83
N LEU A 70 9.96 -5.68 9.90
CA LEU A 70 8.98 -6.63 9.39
C LEU A 70 7.63 -6.48 10.11
N LYS A 71 7.62 -6.26 11.43
CA LYS A 71 6.39 -5.98 12.18
C LYS A 71 5.73 -4.67 11.77
N SER A 72 6.52 -3.62 11.56
CA SER A 72 6.03 -2.32 11.08
C SER A 72 5.40 -2.45 9.68
N LEU A 73 6.05 -3.19 8.78
CA LEU A 73 5.54 -3.48 7.44
C LEU A 73 4.23 -4.27 7.50
N VAL A 74 4.16 -5.37 8.27
CA VAL A 74 2.92 -6.14 8.47
C VAL A 74 1.78 -5.23 8.95
N LYS A 75 2.05 -4.37 9.93
CA LYS A 75 1.05 -3.43 10.44
C LYS A 75 0.58 -2.46 9.36
N ALA A 76 1.50 -1.86 8.60
CA ALA A 76 1.17 -0.92 7.54
C ALA A 76 0.38 -1.60 6.41
N TYR A 77 0.74 -2.82 6.01
CA TYR A 77 -0.01 -3.58 5.00
C TYR A 77 -1.42 -3.95 5.43
N ARG A 78 -1.62 -4.34 6.69
CA ARG A 78 -2.98 -4.60 7.19
C ARG A 78 -3.84 -3.35 7.17
N LYS A 79 -3.29 -2.19 7.57
CA LYS A 79 -3.98 -0.90 7.45
C LYS A 79 -4.31 -0.56 6.00
N LEU A 80 -3.35 -0.77 5.09
CA LEU A 80 -3.52 -0.54 3.65
C LEU A 80 -4.72 -1.32 3.11
N ILE A 81 -4.73 -2.62 3.34
CA ILE A 81 -5.78 -3.52 2.85
C ILE A 81 -7.15 -3.07 3.35
N ILE A 82 -7.30 -2.83 4.65
CA ILE A 82 -8.55 -2.37 5.24
C ILE A 82 -9.00 -1.04 4.60
N CYS A 83 -8.10 -0.05 4.53
CA CYS A 83 -8.44 1.25 3.96
C CYS A 83 -8.86 1.17 2.49
N LEU A 84 -8.23 0.28 1.71
CA LEU A 84 -8.59 0.06 0.30
C LEU A 84 -9.91 -0.69 0.15
N GLU A 85 -10.19 -1.67 1.02
CA GLU A 85 -11.46 -2.41 1.03
C GLU A 85 -12.63 -1.47 1.38
N ASP A 86 -12.46 -0.60 2.38
CA ASP A 86 -13.44 0.42 2.75
C ASP A 86 -13.68 1.41 1.59
N LEU A 87 -12.60 1.92 0.99
CA LEU A 87 -12.66 2.79 -0.19
C LEU A 87 -13.40 2.10 -1.36
N LEU A 88 -13.09 0.83 -1.62
CA LEU A 88 -13.71 0.02 -2.66
C LEU A 88 -15.22 -0.13 -2.43
N GLN A 89 -15.62 -0.40 -1.19
CA GLN A 89 -17.02 -0.52 -0.80
C GLN A 89 -17.76 0.80 -1.03
N GLU A 90 -17.18 1.93 -0.62
CA GLU A 90 -17.80 3.23 -0.77
C GLU A 90 -18.00 3.62 -2.24
N ILE A 91 -16.97 3.40 -3.07
CA ILE A 91 -17.06 3.63 -4.52
C ILE A 91 -18.10 2.72 -5.15
N LYS A 92 -18.13 1.41 -4.81
CA LYS A 92 -19.14 0.49 -5.35
C LYS A 92 -20.56 0.89 -4.94
N GLY A 93 -20.74 1.35 -3.71
CA GLY A 93 -22.05 1.73 -3.15
C GLY A 93 -22.67 3.00 -3.72
N SER A 94 -21.89 3.88 -4.37
CA SER A 94 -22.41 5.14 -4.91
C SER A 94 -22.18 5.28 -6.42
N PRO A 95 -23.23 5.40 -7.27
CA PRO A 95 -23.06 5.58 -8.71
C PRO A 95 -22.34 6.89 -9.06
N ASN A 96 -22.54 7.95 -8.28
CA ASN A 96 -21.98 9.28 -8.50
C ASN A 96 -21.19 9.73 -7.27
N ILE A 97 -20.00 9.16 -7.09
CA ILE A 97 -19.13 9.53 -5.98
C ILE A 97 -18.28 10.76 -6.31
N LYS A 98 -18.34 11.75 -5.42
CA LYS A 98 -17.50 12.94 -5.45
C LYS A 98 -16.19 12.67 -4.72
N ILE A 99 -15.10 13.25 -5.23
CA ILE A 99 -13.76 13.05 -4.66
C ILE A 99 -13.66 13.53 -3.20
N GLU A 100 -14.43 14.55 -2.82
CA GLU A 100 -14.44 15.11 -1.47
C GLU A 100 -14.97 14.11 -0.43
N ASN A 101 -15.90 13.24 -0.82
CA ASN A 101 -16.43 12.19 0.04
C ASN A 101 -15.34 11.17 0.40
N LEU A 102 -14.34 11.02 -0.46
CA LEU A 102 -13.23 10.08 -0.31
C LEU A 102 -12.00 10.69 0.40
N SER A 103 -12.06 11.96 0.80
CA SER A 103 -10.93 12.69 1.37
C SER A 103 -10.29 11.99 2.57
N THR A 104 -11.09 11.41 3.46
CA THR A 104 -10.60 10.68 4.63
C THR A 104 -9.79 9.45 4.22
N HIS A 105 -10.25 8.71 3.20
CA HIS A 105 -9.51 7.56 2.66
C HIS A 105 -8.18 7.98 2.07
N PHE A 106 -8.12 9.06 1.29
CA PHE A 106 -6.86 9.53 0.70
C PHE A 106 -5.85 10.00 1.74
N VAL A 107 -6.30 10.76 2.75
CA VAL A 107 -5.43 11.16 3.86
C VAL A 107 -4.88 9.94 4.62
N ASN A 108 -5.68 8.89 4.78
CA ASN A 108 -5.23 7.65 5.40
C ASN A 108 -4.24 6.89 4.51
N LEU A 109 -4.51 6.80 3.20
CA LEU A 109 -3.61 6.17 2.24
C LEU A 109 -2.26 6.87 2.15
N GLU A 110 -2.21 8.20 2.16
CA GLU A 110 -0.96 8.99 2.21
C GLU A 110 -0.14 8.71 3.47
N LYS A 111 -0.81 8.61 4.63
CA LYS A 111 -0.15 8.22 5.89
C LYS A 111 0.41 6.80 5.81
N ILE A 112 -0.35 5.87 5.25
CA ILE A 112 0.07 4.48 5.09
C ILE A 112 1.24 4.36 4.10
N GLU A 113 1.21 5.10 2.99
CA GLU A 113 2.31 5.21 2.02
C GLU A 113 3.60 5.68 2.72
N THR A 114 3.48 6.71 3.58
CA THR A 114 4.60 7.21 4.38
C THR A 114 5.12 6.15 5.37
N GLU A 115 4.23 5.44 6.07
CA GLU A 115 4.61 4.36 6.98
C GLU A 115 5.36 3.23 6.25
N LEU A 116 4.86 2.82 5.08
CA LEU A 116 5.51 1.80 4.23
C LEU A 116 6.88 2.26 3.75
N TYR A 117 6.98 3.50 3.28
CA TYR A 117 8.25 4.09 2.84
C TYR A 117 9.29 4.08 3.97
N LEU A 118 8.94 4.61 5.15
CA LEU A 118 9.86 4.70 6.30
C LEU A 118 10.33 3.32 6.77
N ALA A 119 9.41 2.35 6.90
CA ALA A 119 9.77 0.99 7.31
C ALA A 119 10.69 0.31 6.28
N THR A 120 10.46 0.56 4.99
CA THR A 120 11.31 0.05 3.89
C THR A 120 12.71 0.65 3.94
N MET A 121 12.83 1.96 4.16
CA MET A 121 14.12 2.63 4.27
C MET A 121 14.94 2.12 5.47
N GLN A 122 14.29 1.95 6.63
CA GLN A 122 14.95 1.37 7.82
C GLN A 122 15.45 -0.06 7.56
N MET A 123 14.69 -0.85 6.81
CA MET A 123 15.08 -2.20 6.43
C MET A 123 16.29 -2.18 5.48
N ILE A 124 16.30 -1.31 4.47
CA ILE A 124 17.43 -1.11 3.55
C ILE A 124 18.70 -0.69 4.30
N GLU A 125 18.60 0.26 5.24
CA GLU A 125 19.73 0.69 6.05
C GLU A 125 20.34 -0.46 6.86
N LYS A 126 19.51 -1.30 7.48
CA LYS A 126 19.97 -2.46 8.26
C LYS A 126 20.64 -3.52 7.37
N ILE A 127 20.11 -3.75 6.17
CA ILE A 127 20.74 -4.66 5.18
C ILE A 127 22.12 -4.13 4.79
N ASN A 128 22.23 -2.83 4.48
CA ASN A 128 23.49 -2.22 4.06
C ASN A 128 24.54 -2.21 5.16
N LYS A 129 24.14 -2.00 6.43
CA LYS A 129 25.05 -2.07 7.59
C LYS A 129 25.58 -3.48 7.86
N LYS A 130 24.83 -4.53 7.50
CA LYS A 130 25.24 -5.93 7.67
C LYS A 130 26.22 -6.41 6.60
N ASN A 131 26.22 -5.77 5.42
CA ASN A 131 27.09 -6.11 4.31
C ASN A 131 28.40 -5.29 4.27
N LYS A 132 28.64 -4.43 5.27
CA LYS A 132 29.90 -3.74 5.53
C LYS A 132 30.64 -4.43 6.66
#